data_AF-E0PE05-F1
#
_entry.id   AF-E0PE05-F1
#
_cell.length_a   1.000
_cell.length_b   1.000
_cell.length_c   1.000
_cell.angle_alpha   90.00
_cell.angle_beta   90.00
_cell.angle_gamma   90.00
#
_symmetry.space_group_name_H-M   'P 1'
#
loop_
_entity.id
_entity.type
_entity.pdbx_description
1 polymer ?
#
loop_
_entity_poly.entity_id
_entity_poly.type
_entity_poly.pdbx_seq_one_letter_code
_entity_poly.pdbx_strand_id
1 'polypeptide(L)'
;MDELKKVLLAGIGLTSMTLEKADTFVKELVEKGRLTVEEGKELQSELKRKGESEAKELFDQLDVKTKSVQYATKADVSRLEDKLDALLKQSASDDKE
;
A
#
# COMPACT_ATOMS: atom_id res chain seq x y z
N MET A 1 12.79 -9.78 -15.79
CA MET A 1 11.61 -9.10 -15.19
C MET A 1 11.68 -7.58 -15.28
N ASP A 2 12.82 -6.93 -15.07
CA ASP A 2 12.88 -5.46 -15.08
C ASP A 2 12.70 -4.83 -16.47
N GLU A 3 13.21 -5.44 -17.56
CA GLU A 3 12.86 -5.02 -18.92
C GLU A 3 11.34 -5.07 -19.16
N LEU A 4 10.69 -6.15 -18.75
CA LEU A 4 9.24 -6.29 -18.94
C LEU A 4 8.48 -5.28 -18.09
N LYS A 5 8.88 -5.04 -16.83
CA LYS A 5 8.29 -3.97 -16.00
C LYS A 5 8.45 -2.63 -16.72
N LYS A 6 9.60 -2.31 -17.32
CA LYS A 6 9.80 -1.07 -18.10
C LYS A 6 8.91 -1.00 -19.34
N VAL A 7 8.76 -2.11 -20.08
CA VAL A 7 7.88 -2.17 -21.27
C VAL A 7 6.42 -2.03 -20.87
N LEU A 8 6.00 -2.71 -19.82
CA LEU A 8 4.67 -2.57 -19.23
C LEU A 8 4.44 -1.11 -18.80
N LEU A 9 5.36 -0.53 -18.04
CA LEU A 9 5.29 0.86 -17.60
C LEU A 9 5.28 1.87 -18.75
N ALA A 10 6.00 1.61 -19.84
CA ALA A 10 5.96 2.42 -21.04
C ALA A 10 4.64 2.25 -21.82
N GLY A 11 4.03 1.06 -21.78
CA GLY A 11 2.79 0.74 -22.49
C GLY A 11 1.53 1.22 -21.78
N ILE A 12 1.39 0.91 -20.49
CA ILE A 12 0.20 1.25 -19.68
C ILE A 12 0.41 2.46 -18.75
N GLY A 13 1.65 2.87 -18.50
CA GLY A 13 1.98 3.97 -17.60
C GLY A 13 2.22 3.55 -16.14
N LEU A 14 3.00 4.36 -15.41
CA LEU A 14 3.29 4.18 -13.97
C LEU A 14 2.06 4.34 -13.09
N THR A 15 1.26 5.38 -13.31
CA THR A 15 0.10 5.71 -12.46
C THR A 15 -1.04 4.70 -12.58
N SER A 16 -1.14 4.03 -13.73
CA SER A 16 -2.19 3.07 -14.03
C SER A 16 -1.72 1.61 -13.87
N MET A 17 -0.50 1.39 -13.39
CA MET A 17 0.03 0.05 -13.18
C MET A 17 -0.70 -0.63 -12.01
N THR A 18 -1.51 -1.64 -12.33
CA THR A 18 -2.17 -2.53 -11.37
C THR A 18 -1.96 -3.99 -11.78
N LEU A 19 -2.18 -4.94 -10.86
CA LEU A 19 -2.06 -6.37 -11.17
C LEU A 19 -3.00 -6.81 -12.32
N GLU A 20 -4.23 -6.28 -12.37
CA GLU A 20 -5.18 -6.55 -13.46
C GLU A 20 -4.70 -5.99 -14.81
N LYS A 21 -4.12 -4.79 -14.82
CA LYS A 21 -3.56 -4.19 -16.04
C LYS A 21 -2.32 -4.93 -16.52
N ALA A 22 -1.47 -5.37 -15.58
CA ALA A 22 -0.32 -6.22 -15.89
C ALA A 22 -0.75 -7.56 -16.49
N ASP A 23 -1.76 -8.21 -15.91
CA ASP A 23 -2.31 -9.48 -16.41
C ASP A 23 -2.91 -9.32 -17.82
N THR A 24 -3.70 -8.27 -18.03
CA THR A 24 -4.28 -7.95 -19.34
C THR A 24 -3.19 -7.72 -20.38
N PHE A 25 -2.13 -7.00 -20.04
CA PHE A 25 -1.01 -6.75 -20.95
C PHE A 25 -0.27 -8.04 -21.32
N VAL A 26 -0.04 -8.94 -20.36
CA VAL A 26 0.58 -10.25 -20.64
C VAL A 26 -0.31 -11.09 -21.57
N LYS A 27 -1.62 -11.11 -21.34
CA LYS A 27 -2.59 -11.78 -22.22
C LYS A 27 -2.55 -11.22 -23.64
N GLU A 28 -2.50 -9.90 -23.80
CA GLU A 28 -2.36 -9.28 -25.13
C GLU A 28 -1.06 -9.71 -25.85
N LEU A 29 0.04 -9.89 -25.13
CA LEU A 29 1.29 -10.38 -25.72
C LEU A 29 1.17 -11.82 -26.21
N VAL A 30 0.44 -12.67 -25.48
CA VAL A 30 0.13 -14.04 -25.90
C VAL A 30 -0.78 -14.04 -27.14
N GLU A 31 -1.86 -13.25 -27.12
CA GLU A 31 -2.80 -13.12 -28.25
C GLU A 31 -2.13 -12.58 -29.51
N LYS A 32 -1.19 -11.64 -29.36
CA LYS A 32 -0.39 -11.08 -30.47
C LYS A 32 0.73 -12.02 -30.93
N GLY A 33 0.87 -13.21 -30.35
CA GLY A 33 1.91 -14.19 -30.68
C GLY A 33 3.32 -13.75 -30.31
N ARG A 34 3.45 -12.74 -29.44
CA ARG A 34 4.73 -12.22 -28.93
C ARG A 34 5.27 -13.05 -27.77
N LEU A 35 4.40 -13.82 -27.14
CA LEU A 35 4.69 -14.75 -26.05
C LEU A 35 3.95 -16.06 -26.30
N THR A 36 4.51 -17.19 -25.87
CA THR A 36 3.77 -18.44 -25.84
C THR A 36 2.78 -18.47 -24.67
N VAL A 37 1.78 -19.35 -24.75
CA VAL A 37 0.77 -19.52 -23.69
C VAL A 37 1.42 -19.93 -22.36
N GLU A 38 2.43 -20.79 -22.40
CA GLU A 38 3.12 -21.26 -21.20
C GLU A 38 3.98 -20.15 -20.57
N GLU A 39 4.73 -19.40 -21.38
CA GLU A 39 5.48 -18.24 -20.89
C GLU A 39 4.54 -17.18 -20.28
N GLY A 40 3.35 -17.00 -20.85
CA GLY A 40 2.36 -16.05 -20.34
C GLY A 40 1.84 -16.43 -18.96
N LYS A 41 1.55 -17.72 -18.75
CA LYS A 41 1.12 -18.26 -17.46
C LYS A 41 2.22 -18.19 -16.41
N GLU A 42 3.44 -18.57 -16.78
CA GLU A 42 4.61 -18.50 -15.90
C GLU A 42 4.82 -17.05 -15.44
N LEU A 43 4.81 -16.13 -16.38
CA LEU A 43 5.01 -14.72 -16.12
C LEU A 43 3.92 -14.12 -15.23
N GLN A 44 2.65 -14.47 -15.46
CA GLN A 44 1.54 -14.04 -14.62
C GLN A 44 1.70 -14.54 -13.17
N SER A 45 2.12 -15.80 -13.00
CA SER A 45 2.38 -16.39 -11.68
C SER A 45 3.54 -15.68 -10.97
N GLU A 46 4.63 -15.41 -11.69
CA GLU A 46 5.78 -14.69 -11.13
C GLU A 46 5.45 -13.25 -10.75
N LEU A 47 4.68 -12.53 -11.56
CA LEU A 47 4.24 -11.17 -11.27
C LEU A 47 3.40 -11.12 -9.99
N LYS A 48 2.46 -12.07 -9.82
CA LYS A 48 1.65 -12.17 -8.60
C LYS A 48 2.52 -12.48 -7.39
N ARG A 49 3.37 -13.51 -7.47
CA ARG A 49 4.28 -13.91 -6.38
C ARG A 49 5.18 -12.76 -5.96
N LYS A 50 5.79 -12.05 -6.92
CA LYS A 50 6.70 -10.94 -6.65
C LYS A 50 5.96 -9.73 -6.08
N GLY A 51 4.76 -9.43 -6.56
CA GLY A 51 3.91 -8.36 -6.01
C GLY A 51 3.52 -8.61 -4.55
N GLU A 52 3.13 -9.84 -4.22
CA GLU A 52 2.81 -10.24 -2.83
C GLU A 52 4.05 -10.17 -1.92
N SER A 53 5.21 -10.60 -2.41
CA SER A 53 6.49 -10.52 -1.69
C SER A 53 6.93 -9.07 -1.44
N GLU A 54 6.92 -8.23 -2.49
CA GLU A 54 7.28 -6.81 -2.38
C GLU A 54 6.32 -6.08 -1.43
N ALA A 55 5.01 -6.36 -1.50
CA ALA A 55 4.04 -5.77 -0.57
C ALA A 55 4.31 -6.18 0.88
N LYS A 56 4.60 -7.47 1.13
CA LYS A 56 4.91 -7.98 2.46
C LYS A 56 6.20 -7.35 3.01
N GLU A 57 7.26 -7.27 2.21
CA GLU A 57 8.50 -6.61 2.60
C GLU A 57 8.31 -5.13 2.93
N LEU A 58 7.47 -4.42 2.16
CA LEU A 58 7.10 -3.04 2.48
C LEU A 58 6.36 -2.96 3.82
N PHE A 59 5.37 -3.81 4.07
CA PHE A 59 4.66 -3.84 5.35
C PHE A 59 5.58 -4.16 6.52
N ASP A 60 6.50 -5.12 6.37
CA ASP A 60 7.46 -5.49 7.40
C ASP A 60 8.45 -4.32 7.66
N GLN A 61 8.92 -3.63 6.62
CA GLN A 61 9.77 -2.44 6.77
C GLN A 61 9.02 -1.26 7.39
N LEU A 62 7.74 -1.07 7.04
CA LEU A 62 6.89 -0.08 7.68
C LEU A 62 6.70 -0.43 9.15
N ASP A 63 6.36 -1.67 9.50
CA ASP A 63 6.15 -2.11 10.88
C ASP A 63 7.41 -1.87 11.75
N VAL A 64 8.59 -2.18 11.23
CA VAL A 64 9.88 -1.88 11.90
C VAL A 64 10.08 -0.38 12.10
N LYS A 65 9.77 0.45 11.10
CA LYS A 65 9.95 1.90 11.16
C LYS A 65 8.83 2.60 11.95
N THR A 66 7.65 1.98 12.07
CA THR A 66 6.55 2.49 12.87
C THR A 66 6.65 2.05 14.32
N LYS A 67 7.29 0.92 14.63
CA LYS A 67 7.56 0.52 16.03
C LYS A 67 8.56 1.43 16.74
N SER A 68 9.48 2.05 15.99
CA SER A 68 10.42 3.04 16.55
C SER A 68 9.79 4.41 16.78
N VAL A 69 8.62 4.67 16.22
CA VAL A 69 7.86 5.92 16.41
C VAL A 69 6.60 5.57 17.20
N GLN A 70 6.56 5.87 18.50
CA GLN A 70 5.32 5.68 19.28
C GLN A 70 4.24 6.63 18.75
N TYR A 71 3.37 6.13 17.87
CA TYR A 71 2.20 6.87 17.41
C TYR A 71 1.12 6.86 18.50
N ALA A 72 0.43 7.99 18.66
CA ALA A 72 -0.78 8.03 19.45
C ALA A 72 -1.83 7.13 18.81
N THR A 73 -2.34 6.16 19.57
CA THR A 73 -3.46 5.33 19.14
C THR A 73 -4.76 6.14 19.19
N LYS A 74 -5.82 5.64 18.52
CA LYS A 74 -7.16 6.26 18.65
C LYS A 74 -7.63 6.33 20.11
N ALA A 75 -7.25 5.36 20.93
CA ALA A 75 -7.55 5.34 22.37
C ALA A 75 -6.79 6.45 23.12
N ASP A 76 -5.55 6.74 22.73
CA ASP A 76 -4.78 7.84 23.32
C ASP A 76 -5.40 9.19 22.99
N VAL A 77 -5.92 9.37 21.77
CA VAL A 77 -6.63 10.59 21.34
C VAL A 77 -7.91 10.78 22.14
N SER A 78 -8.76 9.75 22.24
CA SER A 78 -10.02 9.82 23.01
C SER A 78 -9.77 10.14 24.49
N ARG A 79 -8.74 9.53 25.11
CA ARG A 79 -8.36 9.83 26.49
C ARG A 79 -7.87 11.28 26.66
N LEU A 80 -7.24 11.86 25.64
CA LEU A 80 -6.80 13.25 25.67
C LEU A 80 -7.99 14.22 25.49
N GLU A 81 -8.96 13.88 24.64
CA GLU A 81 -10.21 14.63 24.48
C GLU A 81 -11.00 14.70 25.80
N ASP A 82 -11.21 13.56 26.47
CA ASP A 82 -11.91 13.52 27.75
C ASP A 82 -11.22 14.37 28.83
N LYS A 83 -9.89 14.33 28.86
CA LYS A 83 -9.10 15.17 29.80
C LYS A 83 -9.19 16.65 29.46
N LEU A 84 -9.21 17.00 28.17
CA LEU A 84 -9.33 18.38 27.72
C LEU A 84 -10.70 18.96 28.09
N ASP A 85 -11.77 18.17 27.92
CA ASP A 85 -13.13 18.56 28.31
C ASP A 85 -13.27 18.74 29.82
N ALA A 86 -12.65 17.86 30.60
CA ALA A 86 -12.63 17.96 32.06
C ALA A 86 -11.91 19.24 32.53
N LEU A 87 -10.74 19.55 31.94
CA LEU A 87 -9.99 20.76 32.25
C LEU A 87 -10.73 22.03 31.84
N LEU A 88 -11.36 22.05 30.66
CA LEU A 88 -12.17 23.18 30.21
C LEU A 88 -13.35 23.46 31.13
N LYS A 89 -14.00 22.42 31.65
CA LYS A 89 -15.06 22.58 32.67
C LYS A 89 -14.53 23.15 33.97
N GLN A 90 -13.36 22.69 34.43
CA GLN A 90 -12.74 23.16 35.66
C GLN A 90 -12.27 24.62 35.56
N SER A 91 -11.66 25.01 34.44
CA SER A 91 -11.27 26.41 34.21
C SER A 91 -12.49 27.33 34.10
N ALA A 92 -13.60 26.85 33.53
CA ALA A 92 -14.84 27.62 33.46
C ALA A 92 -15.56 27.77 34.81
N SER A 93 -15.25 26.92 35.80
CA SER A 93 -15.75 27.06 37.18
C SER A 93 -14.86 27.94 38.05
N ASP A 94 -13.54 27.96 37.81
CA ASP A 94 -12.60 28.77 38.59
C ASP A 94 -12.69 30.28 38.26
N ASP A 95 -13.14 30.66 37.06
CA ASP A 95 -13.39 32.08 36.67
C ASP A 95 -14.67 32.69 37.28
N LYS A 96 -15.42 31.93 38.11
CA LYS A 96 -16.69 32.38 38.73
C LYS A 96 -16.62 32.66 40.23
N GLU A 97 -15.46 32.56 40.87
CA GLU A 97 -15.19 33.07 42.23
C GLU A 97 -14.46 34.42 42.20
#